data_AF-A0A2H5XBQ5-F1
#
_entry.id   AF-A0A2H5XBQ5-F1
#
_cell.length_a   1.000
_cell.length_b   1.000
_cell.length_c   1.000
_cell.angle_alpha   90.00
_cell.angle_beta   90.00
_cell.angle_gamma   90.00
#
_symmetry.space_group_name_H-M   'P 1'
#
loop_
_entity.id
_entity.type
_entity.pdbx_description
1 polymer ?
#
loop_
_entity_poly.entity_id
_entity_poly.type
_entity_poly.pdbx_seq_one_letter_code
_entity_poly.pdbx_strand_id
1 'polypeptide(L)'
;MIFSGLSVTLATTYWLMVMLFTIVYVRIRAEIGMPYTWVYPYGMQREILFLALGVPSNLRHLALLGGFFWLSRHFFLPLNAAYAADAIKLIAKGNIISSKFSIWGFAGGAVGLWIAFFTHLQAYYRRGANFLEGTPGTGDFRTLVTVQDYRWLSQLVDNPHLLRRERLSWVVYGTAVSGALMVLRRFWTSSPWHPLGFILAGAYGHLCPYWFPCLVAWVVKGLILHYGGMRLYRKLIPYS
;
A
#
# COMPACT_ATOMS: atom_id res chain seq x y z
N MET A 1 8.29 5.01 -17.14
CA MET A 1 7.76 3.72 -17.65
C MET A 1 7.70 3.68 -19.18
N ILE A 2 7.06 4.63 -19.85
CA ILE A 2 7.01 4.63 -21.34
C ILE A 2 8.40 4.84 -21.96
N PHE A 3 9.14 5.86 -21.50
CA PHE A 3 10.51 6.14 -21.99
C PHE A 3 11.52 5.00 -21.79
N SER A 4 11.29 4.08 -20.84
CA SER A 4 12.14 2.90 -20.66
C SER A 4 11.90 1.80 -21.70
N GLY A 5 10.92 1.98 -22.59
CA GLY A 5 10.53 1.03 -23.64
C GLY A 5 9.45 0.03 -23.20
N LEU A 6 8.64 0.40 -22.21
CA LEU A 6 7.50 -0.40 -21.76
C LEU A 6 6.28 -0.03 -22.62
N SER A 7 5.54 -1.02 -23.12
CA SER A 7 4.30 -0.79 -23.88
C SER A 7 3.38 0.19 -23.16
N VAL A 8 2.80 1.14 -23.90
CA VAL A 8 1.91 2.18 -23.37
C VAL A 8 0.74 1.56 -22.59
N THR A 9 0.15 0.48 -23.11
CA THR A 9 -0.95 -0.24 -22.45
C THR A 9 -0.51 -0.78 -21.10
N LEU A 10 0.62 -1.50 -21.04
CA LEU A 10 1.13 -2.07 -19.79
C LEU A 10 1.52 -0.99 -18.78
N ALA A 11 2.18 0.08 -19.23
CA ALA A 11 2.57 1.19 -18.37
C ALA A 11 1.35 1.89 -17.76
N THR A 12 0.34 2.20 -18.58
CA THR A 12 -0.89 2.86 -18.14
C THR A 12 -1.71 1.98 -17.22
N THR A 13 -1.92 0.70 -17.55
CA THR A 13 -2.70 -0.21 -16.68
C THR A 13 -2.00 -0.47 -15.36
N TYR A 14 -0.67 -0.65 -15.34
CA TYR A 14 0.08 -0.79 -14.09
C TYR A 14 -0.04 0.47 -13.23
N TRP A 15 0.14 1.65 -13.83
CA TRP A 15 0.01 2.92 -13.11
C TRP A 15 -1.40 3.12 -12.53
N LEU A 16 -2.45 2.84 -13.32
CA LEU A 16 -3.83 2.91 -12.86
C LEU A 16 -4.08 1.94 -11.71
N MET A 17 -3.56 0.71 -11.79
CA MET A 17 -3.70 -0.26 -10.71
C MET A 17 -3.04 0.23 -9.42
N VAL A 18 -1.82 0.77 -9.50
CA VAL A 18 -1.13 1.37 -8.34
C VAL A 18 -1.91 2.55 -7.76
N MET A 19 -2.51 3.40 -8.62
CA MET A 19 -3.33 4.53 -8.19
C MET A 19 -4.65 4.09 -7.53
N LEU A 20 -5.34 3.07 -8.07
CA LEU A 20 -6.55 2.51 -7.46
C LEU A 20 -6.27 2.02 -6.03
N PHE A 21 -5.20 1.24 -5.85
CA PHE A 21 -4.77 0.79 -4.53
C PHE A 21 -4.40 1.95 -3.60
N THR A 22 -3.77 2.99 -4.14
CA THR A 22 -3.44 4.21 -3.39
C THR A 22 -4.70 4.93 -2.89
N ILE A 23 -5.72 5.09 -3.74
CA ILE A 23 -7.00 5.71 -3.35
C ILE A 23 -7.72 4.88 -2.29
N VAL A 24 -7.78 3.56 -2.47
CA VAL A 24 -8.40 2.64 -1.49
C VAL A 24 -7.68 2.75 -0.14
N TYR A 25 -6.35 2.80 -0.15
CA TYR A 25 -5.55 2.95 1.06
C TYR A 25 -5.81 4.29 1.77
N VAL A 26 -5.87 5.40 1.04
CA VAL A 26 -6.25 6.72 1.58
C VAL A 26 -7.64 6.67 2.19
N ARG A 27 -8.61 6.00 1.56
CA ARG A 27 -9.96 5.82 2.11
C ARG A 27 -9.97 5.00 3.40
N ILE A 28 -9.21 3.91 3.44
CA ILE A 28 -9.07 3.10 4.65
C ILE A 28 -8.52 3.94 5.80
N ARG A 29 -7.49 4.76 5.55
CA ARG A 29 -6.97 5.70 6.54
C ARG A 29 -7.99 6.75 6.95
N ALA A 30 -8.74 7.31 6.00
CA ALA A 30 -9.74 8.33 6.28
C ALA A 30 -10.95 7.79 7.09
N GLU A 31 -11.36 6.54 6.87
CA GLU A 31 -12.51 5.92 7.54
C GLU A 31 -12.14 5.34 8.92
N ILE A 32 -11.00 4.65 9.03
CA ILE A 32 -10.62 3.90 10.23
C ILE A 32 -9.64 4.70 11.10
N GLY A 33 -8.89 5.64 10.51
CA GLY A 33 -7.87 6.42 11.23
C GLY A 33 -6.65 5.61 11.67
N MET A 34 -6.57 4.33 11.30
CA MET A 34 -5.48 3.46 11.72
C MET A 34 -4.21 3.73 10.89
N PRO A 35 -3.05 3.99 11.53
CA PRO A 35 -1.79 4.28 10.85
C PRO A 35 -1.08 2.97 10.39
N TYR A 36 -1.76 2.10 9.64
CA TYR A 36 -1.18 0.83 9.20
C TYR A 36 -0.50 0.92 7.86
N THR A 37 0.78 0.57 7.80
CA THR A 37 1.58 0.55 6.58
C THR A 37 1.25 -0.61 5.64
N TRP A 38 0.70 -1.72 6.14
CA TRP A 38 0.70 -3.01 5.42
C TRP A 38 -0.68 -3.54 5.03
N VAL A 39 -1.60 -2.73 4.55
CA VAL A 39 -3.04 -3.08 4.45
C VAL A 39 -3.40 -4.28 3.54
N TYR A 40 -2.55 -4.65 2.57
CA TYR A 40 -2.78 -5.78 1.64
C TYR A 40 -1.46 -6.51 1.32
N PRO A 41 -1.49 -7.77 0.85
CA PRO A 41 -0.28 -8.53 0.50
C PRO A 41 0.62 -7.89 -0.56
N TYR A 42 1.91 -8.22 -0.50
CA TYR A 42 2.92 -7.69 -1.42
C TYR A 42 2.66 -8.06 -2.86
N GLY A 43 2.81 -7.07 -3.75
CA GLY A 43 2.80 -7.27 -5.19
C GLY A 43 1.45 -7.59 -5.82
N MET A 44 0.37 -7.54 -5.05
CA MET A 44 -0.99 -7.77 -5.56
C MET A 44 -1.36 -6.89 -6.75
N GLN A 45 -0.87 -5.65 -6.81
CA GLN A 45 -1.16 -4.74 -7.93
C GLN A 45 -0.61 -5.30 -9.24
N ARG A 46 0.61 -5.89 -9.22
CA ARG A 46 1.22 -6.50 -10.39
C ARG A 46 0.61 -7.88 -10.68
N GLU A 47 0.31 -8.67 -9.65
CA GLU A 47 -0.32 -9.98 -9.84
C GLU A 47 -1.72 -9.87 -10.44
N ILE A 48 -2.56 -8.94 -9.96
CA ILE A 48 -3.88 -8.69 -10.54
C ILE A 48 -3.75 -8.20 -11.98
N LEU A 49 -2.75 -7.36 -12.29
CA LEU A 49 -2.45 -6.96 -13.66
C LEU A 49 -2.17 -8.18 -14.55
N PHE A 50 -1.33 -9.11 -14.09
CA PHE A 50 -1.02 -10.32 -14.85
C PHE A 50 -2.19 -11.30 -14.93
N LEU A 51 -3.05 -11.36 -13.92
CA LEU A 51 -4.29 -12.14 -13.97
C LEU A 51 -5.29 -11.55 -14.98
N ALA A 52 -5.36 -10.22 -15.09
CA ALA A 52 -6.31 -9.53 -15.96
C ALA A 52 -5.86 -9.48 -17.43
N LEU A 53 -4.58 -9.20 -17.69
CA LEU A 53 -4.04 -8.99 -19.04
C LEU A 53 -3.15 -10.15 -19.54
N GLY A 54 -2.84 -11.11 -18.67
CA GLY A 54 -1.82 -12.12 -18.94
C GLY A 54 -0.40 -11.63 -18.63
N VAL A 55 0.52 -12.58 -18.55
CA VAL A 55 1.96 -12.29 -18.40
C VAL A 55 2.51 -11.79 -19.73
N PRO A 56 3.20 -10.64 -19.77
CA PRO A 56 3.85 -10.18 -21.00
C PRO A 56 4.86 -11.22 -21.52
N SER A 57 4.71 -11.63 -22.78
CA SER A 57 5.64 -12.57 -23.43
C SER A 57 7.05 -11.98 -23.64
N ASN A 58 7.15 -10.64 -23.70
CA ASN A 58 8.41 -9.95 -23.85
C ASN A 58 9.15 -9.83 -22.50
N LEU A 59 10.27 -10.54 -22.37
CA LEU A 59 11.12 -10.54 -21.17
C LEU A 59 11.60 -9.14 -20.77
N ARG A 60 11.80 -8.23 -21.74
CA ARG A 60 12.16 -6.83 -21.44
C ARG A 60 11.05 -6.12 -20.67
N HIS A 61 9.78 -6.31 -21.06
CA HIS A 61 8.66 -5.71 -20.34
C HIS A 61 8.55 -6.29 -18.93
N LEU A 62 8.77 -7.60 -18.77
CA LEU A 62 8.75 -8.26 -17.48
C LEU A 62 9.86 -7.75 -16.54
N ALA A 63 11.09 -7.63 -17.06
CA ALA A 63 12.23 -7.10 -16.31
C ALA A 63 12.03 -5.63 -15.91
N LEU A 64 11.47 -4.80 -16.81
CA LEU A 64 11.13 -3.41 -16.51
C LEU A 64 10.04 -3.31 -15.43
N LEU A 65 9.02 -4.17 -15.47
CA LEU A 65 7.98 -4.21 -14.43
C LEU A 65 8.54 -4.67 -13.08
N GLY A 66 9.50 -5.59 -13.05
CA GLY A 66 10.30 -5.91 -11.86
C GLY A 66 11.07 -4.69 -11.33
N GLY A 67 11.70 -3.93 -12.22
CA GLY A 67 12.37 -2.67 -11.87
C GLY A 67 11.42 -1.61 -11.30
N PHE A 68 10.17 -1.54 -11.75
CA PHE A 68 9.13 -0.65 -11.22
C PHE A 68 8.36 -1.21 -10.02
N PHE A 69 8.74 -2.39 -9.51
CA PHE A 69 8.03 -3.05 -8.42
C PHE A 69 8.11 -2.30 -7.09
N TRP A 70 9.13 -1.46 -6.90
CA TRP A 70 9.26 -0.63 -5.70
C TRP A 70 8.06 0.33 -5.50
N LEU A 71 7.38 0.72 -6.59
CA LEU A 71 6.17 1.56 -6.55
C LEU A 71 5.00 0.86 -5.82
N SER A 72 4.96 -0.47 -5.85
CA SER A 72 3.90 -1.28 -5.25
C SER A 72 4.31 -1.98 -3.96
N ARG A 73 5.56 -2.44 -3.83
CA ARG A 73 6.00 -3.34 -2.74
C ARG A 73 6.13 -2.69 -1.36
N HIS A 74 6.62 -1.46 -1.26
CA HIS A 74 6.88 -0.78 0.02
C HIS A 74 5.80 0.23 0.42
N PHE A 75 4.63 0.16 -0.21
CA PHE A 75 3.54 1.11 0.04
C PHE A 75 3.98 2.56 -0.13
N PHE A 76 5.05 2.83 -0.87
CA PHE A 76 5.62 4.17 -0.97
C PHE A 76 4.55 5.17 -1.40
N LEU A 77 3.86 4.88 -2.51
CA LEU A 77 2.80 5.75 -3.00
C LEU A 77 1.55 5.75 -2.09
N PRO A 78 0.98 4.59 -1.67
CA PRO A 78 -0.13 4.55 -0.73
C PRO A 78 0.10 5.30 0.59
N LEU A 79 1.25 5.09 1.22
CA LEU A 79 1.61 5.63 2.53
C LEU A 79 1.83 7.15 2.45
N ASN A 80 2.58 7.62 1.43
CA ASN A 80 2.77 9.06 1.22
C ASN A 80 1.45 9.75 0.89
N ALA A 81 0.59 9.14 0.07
CA ALA A 81 -0.74 9.69 -0.23
C ALA A 81 -1.62 9.78 1.03
N ALA A 82 -1.54 8.79 1.90
CA ALA A 82 -2.21 8.77 3.20
C ALA A 82 -1.73 9.90 4.13
N TYR A 83 -0.42 10.11 4.24
CA TYR A 83 0.13 11.24 5.01
C TYR A 83 -0.22 12.59 4.39
N ALA A 84 -0.21 12.69 3.06
CA ALA A 84 -0.63 13.90 2.35
C ALA A 84 -2.11 14.21 2.60
N ALA A 85 -2.98 13.19 2.66
CA ALA A 85 -4.41 13.37 2.97
C ALA A 85 -4.62 13.93 4.38
N ASP A 86 -3.87 13.46 5.37
CA ASP A 86 -3.92 14.01 6.74
C ASP A 86 -3.40 15.46 6.77
N ALA A 87 -2.33 15.75 6.03
CA ALA A 87 -1.80 17.10 5.96
C ALA A 87 -2.79 18.09 5.31
N ILE A 88 -3.50 17.66 4.25
CA ILE A 88 -4.57 18.47 3.62
C ILE A 88 -5.68 18.81 4.63
N LYS A 89 -6.07 17.86 5.50
CA LYS A 89 -7.04 18.13 6.57
C LYS A 89 -6.53 19.13 7.59
N LEU A 90 -5.25 19.05 7.97
CA LEU A 90 -4.63 20.00 8.91
C LEU A 90 -4.58 21.42 8.33
N ILE A 91 -4.24 21.55 7.04
CA ILE A 91 -4.23 22.82 6.31
C ILE A 91 -5.61 23.46 6.28
N ALA A 92 -6.64 22.65 5.99
CA ALA A 92 -8.02 23.11 5.96
C ALA A 92 -8.49 23.65 7.32
N LYS A 93 -8.05 23.05 8.43
CA LYS A 93 -8.33 23.56 9.78
C LYS A 93 -7.47 24.77 10.17
N GLY A 94 -6.24 24.83 9.67
CA GLY A 94 -5.27 25.89 9.98
C GLY A 94 -5.37 27.15 9.14
N ASN A 95 -6.35 27.27 8.22
CA ASN A 95 -6.45 28.34 7.23
C ASN A 95 -5.17 28.56 6.42
N ILE A 96 -4.42 27.49 6.15
CA ILE A 96 -3.18 27.55 5.36
C ILE A 96 -3.53 27.48 3.87
N ILE A 97 -2.80 28.20 3.02
CA ILE A 97 -2.97 28.16 1.56
C ILE A 97 -2.48 26.81 1.02
N SER A 98 -3.41 25.99 0.52
CA SER A 98 -3.14 24.63 0.01
C SER A 98 -2.06 24.56 -1.08
N SER A 99 -1.97 25.54 -1.98
CA SER A 99 -0.96 25.51 -3.06
C SER A 99 0.47 25.65 -2.54
N LYS A 100 0.69 26.51 -1.53
CA LYS A 100 2.00 26.69 -0.91
C LYS A 100 2.45 25.41 -0.24
N PHE A 101 1.54 24.75 0.48
CA PHE A 101 1.85 23.47 1.10
C PHE A 101 2.24 22.40 0.09
N SER A 102 1.50 22.26 -1.02
CA SER A 102 1.84 21.26 -2.05
C SER A 102 3.22 21.52 -2.66
N ILE A 103 3.58 22.78 -2.91
CA ILE A 103 4.89 23.15 -3.44
C ILE A 103 5.99 22.84 -2.42
N TRP A 104 5.84 23.29 -1.17
CA TRP A 104 6.83 23.05 -0.12
C TRP A 104 6.96 21.57 0.26
N GLY A 105 5.85 20.83 0.26
CA GLY A 105 5.83 19.38 0.48
C GLY A 105 6.55 18.63 -0.63
N PHE A 106 6.31 19.01 -1.90
CA PHE A 106 7.03 18.44 -3.03
C PHE A 106 8.53 18.78 -2.98
N ALA A 107 8.88 20.05 -2.74
CA ALA A 107 10.26 20.49 -2.61
C ALA A 107 10.98 19.77 -1.46
N GLY A 108 10.35 19.67 -0.29
CA GLY A 108 10.88 18.93 0.86
C GLY A 108 11.06 17.44 0.55
N GLY A 109 10.11 16.82 -0.14
CA GLY A 109 10.23 15.43 -0.60
C GLY A 109 11.38 15.23 -1.59
N ALA A 110 11.55 16.15 -2.54
CA ALA A 110 12.65 16.10 -3.52
C ALA A 110 14.03 16.28 -2.86
N VAL A 111 14.16 17.24 -1.94
CA VAL A 111 15.39 17.46 -1.16
C VAL A 111 15.67 16.26 -0.26
N GLY A 112 14.67 15.74 0.44
CA GLY A 112 14.79 14.55 1.29
C GLY A 112 15.22 13.32 0.49
N LEU A 113 14.65 13.12 -0.69
CA LEU A 113 15.05 12.05 -1.61
C LEU A 113 16.51 12.21 -2.04
N TRP A 114 16.93 13.43 -2.39
CA TRP A 114 18.31 13.70 -2.81
C TRP A 114 19.33 13.46 -1.69
N ILE A 115 19.03 13.94 -0.47
CA ILE A 115 19.85 13.68 0.72
C ILE A 115 19.90 12.18 1.02
N ALA A 116 18.77 11.47 0.92
CA ALA A 116 18.73 10.02 1.11
C ALA A 116 19.62 9.30 0.11
N PHE A 117 19.56 9.66 -1.19
CA PHE A 117 20.46 9.12 -2.20
C PHE A 117 21.92 9.39 -1.88
N PHE A 118 22.28 10.64 -1.59
CA PHE A 118 23.66 11.03 -1.31
C PHE A 118 24.24 10.27 -0.11
N THR A 119 23.49 10.23 1.00
CA THR A 119 23.92 9.58 2.24
C THR A 119 24.04 8.06 2.08
N HIS A 120 23.09 7.41 1.40
CA HIS A 120 23.19 5.97 1.13
C HIS A 120 24.36 5.66 0.20
N LEU A 121 24.53 6.42 -0.88
CA LEU A 121 25.63 6.20 -1.82
C LEU A 121 26.99 6.35 -1.13
N GLN A 122 27.17 7.41 -0.33
CA GLN A 122 28.40 7.64 0.41
C GLN A 122 28.67 6.53 1.43
N ALA A 123 27.64 6.08 2.15
CA ALA A 123 27.76 4.98 3.11
C ALA A 123 28.16 3.68 2.42
N TYR A 124 27.54 3.37 1.27
CA TYR A 124 27.84 2.19 0.47
C TYR A 124 29.25 2.21 -0.10
N TYR A 125 29.76 3.34 -0.59
CA TYR A 125 31.14 3.45 -1.08
C TYR A 125 32.18 3.35 0.04
N ARG A 126 31.89 3.86 1.24
CA ARG A 126 32.86 3.86 2.35
C ARG A 126 32.95 2.53 3.08
N ARG A 127 31.81 1.87 3.32
CA ARG A 127 31.73 0.69 4.19
C ARG A 127 31.33 -0.59 3.44
N GLY A 128 30.91 -0.47 2.19
CA GLY A 128 30.34 -1.57 1.41
C GLY A 128 28.88 -1.83 1.79
N ALA A 129 27.99 -1.87 0.81
CA ALA A 129 26.56 -2.13 1.04
C ALA A 129 26.31 -3.49 1.75
N ASN A 130 27.12 -4.50 1.42
CA ASN A 130 27.01 -5.84 2.01
C ASN A 130 27.36 -5.90 3.50
N PHE A 131 28.16 -4.97 4.03
CA PHE A 131 28.54 -4.93 5.44
C PHE A 131 27.61 -4.07 6.28
N LEU A 132 26.99 -3.05 5.68
CA LEU A 132 26.14 -2.09 6.40
C LEU A 132 24.72 -2.60 6.65
N GLU A 133 24.16 -3.34 5.70
CA GLU A 133 22.72 -3.66 5.70
C GLU A 133 22.43 -5.17 5.61
N GLY A 134 23.47 -6.01 5.70
CA GLY A 134 23.34 -7.47 5.57
C GLY A 134 24.29 -8.26 6.45
N THR A 135 24.00 -9.55 6.60
CA THR A 135 25.00 -10.51 7.12
C THR A 135 26.09 -10.67 6.06
N PRO A 136 27.39 -10.68 6.44
CA PRO A 136 28.47 -10.88 5.48
C PRO A 136 28.20 -12.12 4.61
N GLY A 137 28.11 -11.93 3.29
CA GLY A 137 27.89 -13.00 2.31
C GLY A 137 26.46 -13.18 1.79
N THR A 138 25.42 -12.63 2.46
CA THR A 138 24.01 -12.77 2.01
C THR A 138 23.43 -11.54 1.31
N GLY A 139 24.14 -10.40 1.35
CA GLY A 139 23.69 -9.13 0.79
C GLY A 139 22.67 -8.39 1.67
N ASP A 140 22.38 -7.14 1.29
CA ASP A 140 21.34 -6.30 1.92
C ASP A 140 19.94 -6.92 1.75
N PHE A 141 19.05 -6.71 2.73
CA PHE A 141 17.65 -7.12 2.66
C PHE A 141 16.96 -6.64 1.37
N ARG A 142 17.26 -5.44 0.86
CA ARG A 142 16.66 -4.95 -0.40
C ARG A 142 17.18 -5.73 -1.62
N THR A 143 18.43 -6.17 -1.60
CA THR A 143 18.96 -7.06 -2.63
C THR A 143 18.29 -8.43 -2.59
N LEU A 144 18.08 -9.01 -1.40
CA LEU A 144 17.31 -10.26 -1.25
C LEU A 144 15.88 -10.12 -1.78
N VAL A 145 15.21 -9.03 -1.43
CA VAL A 145 13.88 -8.65 -1.92
C VAL A 145 13.87 -8.59 -3.45
N THR A 146 14.87 -7.97 -4.06
CA THR A 146 14.98 -7.84 -5.51
C THR A 146 15.23 -9.20 -6.17
N VAL A 147 16.14 -10.00 -5.63
CA VAL A 147 16.42 -11.36 -6.10
C VAL A 147 15.19 -12.24 -6.00
N GLN A 148 14.44 -12.18 -4.90
CA GLN A 148 13.16 -12.89 -4.74
C GLN A 148 12.17 -12.48 -5.83
N ASP A 149 12.09 -11.19 -6.15
CA ASP A 149 11.19 -10.68 -7.19
C ASP A 149 11.53 -11.22 -8.57
N TYR A 150 12.80 -11.13 -8.97
CA TYR A 150 13.26 -11.64 -10.27
C TYR A 150 13.18 -13.16 -10.35
N ARG A 151 13.43 -13.89 -9.25
CA ARG A 151 13.21 -15.34 -9.19
C ARG A 151 11.74 -15.69 -9.39
N TRP A 152 10.83 -14.96 -8.77
CA TRP A 152 9.39 -15.14 -8.97
C TRP A 152 8.98 -14.85 -10.42
N LEU A 153 9.51 -13.78 -11.03
CA LEU A 153 9.28 -13.48 -12.46
C LEU A 153 9.85 -14.56 -13.38
N SER A 154 11.04 -15.10 -13.09
CA SER A 154 11.63 -16.23 -13.84
C SER A 154 10.75 -17.47 -13.75
N GLN A 155 10.33 -17.84 -12.53
CA GLN A 155 9.43 -18.97 -12.32
C GLN A 155 8.11 -18.80 -13.06
N LEU A 156 7.62 -17.57 -13.20
CA LEU A 156 6.40 -17.26 -13.94
C LEU A 156 6.55 -17.46 -15.45
N VAL A 157 7.74 -17.21 -16.00
CA VAL A 157 8.07 -17.51 -17.40
C VAL A 157 8.17 -19.02 -17.60
N ASP A 158 8.88 -19.71 -16.71
CA ASP A 158 9.10 -21.15 -16.80
C ASP A 158 7.82 -21.96 -16.53
N ASN A 159 6.96 -21.45 -15.65
CA ASN A 159 5.71 -22.09 -15.22
C ASN A 159 4.55 -21.08 -15.26
N PRO A 160 3.96 -20.83 -16.45
CA PRO A 160 2.84 -19.89 -16.60
C PRO A 160 1.61 -20.27 -15.77
N HIS A 161 1.51 -21.54 -15.37
CA HIS A 161 0.45 -22.04 -14.50
C HIS A 161 0.46 -21.44 -13.09
N LEU A 162 1.51 -20.74 -12.66
CA LEU A 162 1.53 -20.05 -11.35
C LEU A 162 0.40 -19.01 -11.22
N LEU A 163 -0.09 -18.48 -12.35
CA LEU A 163 -1.30 -17.64 -12.42
C LEU A 163 -2.50 -18.46 -12.92
N ARG A 164 -2.89 -19.50 -12.15
CA ARG A 164 -4.07 -20.32 -12.48
C ARG A 164 -5.31 -19.44 -12.60
N ARG A 165 -6.21 -19.79 -13.54
CA ARG A 165 -7.55 -19.19 -13.66
C ARG A 165 -8.36 -19.26 -12.35
N GLU A 166 -8.08 -20.25 -11.50
CA GLU A 166 -8.65 -20.37 -10.16
C GLU A 166 -8.38 -19.15 -9.28
N ARG A 167 -7.19 -18.53 -9.38
CA ARG A 167 -6.88 -17.29 -8.63
C ARG A 167 -7.75 -16.13 -9.12
N LEU A 168 -8.00 -16.05 -10.42
CA LEU A 168 -8.88 -15.03 -10.99
C LEU A 168 -10.31 -15.18 -10.46
N SER A 169 -10.83 -16.40 -10.33
CA SER A 169 -12.16 -16.61 -9.73
C SER A 169 -12.25 -16.13 -8.29
N TRP A 170 -11.19 -16.31 -7.48
CA TRP A 170 -11.16 -15.80 -6.11
C TRP A 170 -11.07 -14.27 -6.05
N VAL A 171 -10.32 -13.64 -6.96
CA VAL A 171 -10.29 -12.17 -7.07
C VAL A 171 -11.66 -11.62 -7.46
N VAL A 172 -12.33 -12.25 -8.43
CA VAL A 172 -13.69 -11.87 -8.85
C VAL A 172 -14.68 -12.06 -7.70
N TYR A 173 -14.61 -13.19 -6.99
CA TYR A 173 -15.44 -13.44 -5.81
C TYR A 173 -15.22 -12.39 -4.71
N GLY A 174 -13.97 -12.11 -4.34
CA GLY A 174 -13.66 -11.10 -3.34
C GLY A 174 -14.11 -9.70 -3.74
N THR A 175 -14.02 -9.37 -5.04
CA THR A 175 -14.54 -8.11 -5.59
C THR A 175 -16.06 -8.05 -5.50
N ALA A 176 -16.75 -9.14 -5.85
CA ALA A 176 -18.21 -9.23 -5.79
C ALA A 176 -18.73 -9.11 -4.35
N VAL A 177 -18.12 -9.83 -3.40
CA VAL A 177 -18.47 -9.75 -1.97
C VAL A 177 -18.22 -8.35 -1.42
N SER A 178 -17.06 -7.76 -1.71
CA SER A 178 -16.74 -6.40 -1.27
C SER A 178 -17.71 -5.36 -1.85
N GLY A 179 -18.09 -5.51 -3.12
CA GLY A 179 -19.09 -4.68 -3.78
C GLY A 179 -20.49 -4.84 -3.16
N ALA A 180 -20.91 -6.07 -2.88
CA ALA A 180 -22.18 -6.36 -2.22
C ALA A 180 -22.24 -5.74 -0.82
N LEU A 181 -21.16 -5.85 -0.02
CA LEU A 181 -21.05 -5.19 1.29
C LEU A 181 -21.08 -3.67 1.17
N MET A 182 -20.46 -3.09 0.14
CA MET A 182 -20.51 -1.65 -0.11
C MET A 182 -21.94 -1.18 -0.40
N VAL A 183 -22.69 -1.92 -1.23
CA VAL A 183 -24.09 -1.62 -1.55
C VAL A 183 -24.98 -1.82 -0.32
N LEU A 184 -24.81 -2.91 0.42
CA LEU A 184 -25.55 -3.20 1.64
C LEU A 184 -25.38 -2.08 2.68
N ARG A 185 -24.17 -1.56 2.84
CA ARG A 185 -23.87 -0.43 3.75
C ARG A 185 -24.64 0.85 3.39
N ARG A 186 -25.02 1.04 2.12
CA ARG A 186 -25.83 2.20 1.69
C ARG A 186 -27.27 2.11 2.21
N PHE A 187 -27.81 0.91 2.33
CA PHE A 187 -29.18 0.68 2.82
C PHE A 187 -29.23 0.44 4.33
N TRP A 188 -28.17 -0.11 4.92
CA TRP A 188 -28.10 -0.44 6.34
C TRP A 188 -26.87 0.18 7.01
N THR A 189 -27.01 1.45 7.40
CA THR A 189 -25.91 2.25 7.99
C THR A 189 -25.49 1.78 9.39
N SER A 190 -26.39 1.15 10.15
CA SER A 190 -26.14 0.59 11.49
C SER A 190 -25.62 -0.85 11.47
N SER A 191 -25.39 -1.43 10.29
CA SER A 191 -24.96 -2.82 10.16
C SER A 191 -23.54 -3.02 10.72
N PRO A 192 -23.28 -4.09 11.50
CA PRO A 192 -21.93 -4.44 11.96
C PRO A 192 -21.02 -4.92 10.81
N TRP A 193 -21.59 -5.22 9.64
CA TRP A 193 -20.89 -5.74 8.47
C TRP A 193 -20.22 -4.60 7.70
N HIS A 194 -18.93 -4.38 7.96
CA HIS A 194 -18.15 -3.32 7.34
C HIS A 194 -17.29 -3.88 6.19
N PRO A 195 -17.38 -3.36 4.94
CA PRO A 195 -16.59 -3.84 3.81
C PRO A 195 -15.08 -3.76 4.08
N LEU A 196 -14.61 -2.71 4.77
CA LEU A 196 -13.21 -2.63 5.18
C LEU A 196 -12.80 -3.68 6.21
N GLY A 197 -13.70 -4.10 7.11
CA GLY A 197 -13.42 -5.16 8.06
C GLY A 197 -13.22 -6.50 7.36
N PHE A 198 -14.04 -6.78 6.34
CA PHE A 198 -13.89 -7.96 5.49
C PHE A 198 -12.54 -7.96 4.74
N ILE A 199 -12.18 -6.83 4.11
CA ILE A 199 -10.92 -6.71 3.37
C ILE A 199 -9.72 -6.87 4.31
N LEU A 200 -9.72 -6.21 5.46
CA LEU A 200 -8.61 -6.29 6.43
C LEU A 200 -8.48 -7.69 7.04
N ALA A 201 -9.60 -8.35 7.34
CA ALA A 201 -9.58 -9.73 7.84
C ALA A 201 -9.06 -10.70 6.77
N GLY A 202 -9.46 -10.53 5.50
CA GLY A 202 -9.05 -11.37 4.39
C GLY A 202 -7.63 -11.13 3.90
N ALA A 203 -7.08 -9.92 4.08
CA ALA A 203 -5.80 -9.51 3.51
C ALA A 203 -4.62 -10.42 3.93
N TYR A 204 -4.58 -10.90 5.17
CA TYR A 204 -3.48 -11.74 5.66
C TYR A 204 -3.94 -13.10 6.19
N GLY A 205 -5.22 -13.44 5.99
CA GLY A 205 -5.82 -14.68 6.47
C GLY A 205 -5.50 -14.96 7.93
N HIS A 206 -4.87 -16.11 8.20
CA HIS A 206 -4.54 -16.59 9.55
C HIS A 206 -3.44 -15.79 10.26
N LEU A 207 -2.62 -15.05 9.50
CA LEU A 207 -1.51 -14.25 10.01
C LEU A 207 -1.88 -12.78 10.21
N CYS A 208 -3.18 -12.47 10.23
CA CYS A 208 -3.68 -11.10 10.27
C CYS A 208 -3.20 -10.38 11.55
N PRO A 209 -2.29 -9.39 11.45
CA PRO A 209 -1.76 -8.71 12.64
C PRO A 209 -2.76 -7.71 13.23
N TYR A 210 -3.94 -7.53 12.60
CA TYR A 210 -4.87 -6.46 12.93
C TYR A 210 -5.78 -6.76 14.11
N TRP A 211 -5.98 -8.03 14.46
CA TRP A 211 -6.97 -8.39 15.48
C TRP A 211 -6.63 -7.77 16.84
N PHE A 212 -5.36 -7.83 17.26
CA PHE A 212 -4.95 -7.39 18.59
C PHE A 212 -5.05 -5.88 18.78
N PRO A 213 -4.52 -5.02 17.90
CA PRO A 213 -4.66 -3.58 18.09
C PRO A 213 -6.08 -3.08 17.85
N CYS A 214 -6.86 -3.75 16.97
CA CYS A 214 -8.30 -3.49 16.84
C CYS A 214 -9.04 -3.81 18.16
N LEU A 215 -8.71 -4.92 18.81
CA LEU A 215 -9.26 -5.30 20.11
C LEU A 215 -8.88 -4.28 21.18
N VAL A 216 -7.60 -3.87 21.26
CA VAL A 216 -7.15 -2.84 22.21
C VAL A 216 -7.89 -1.52 21.96
N ALA A 217 -8.01 -1.07 20.70
CA ALA A 217 -8.76 0.12 20.36
C ALA A 217 -10.25 0.01 20.75
N TRP A 218 -10.85 -1.18 20.57
CA TRP A 218 -12.23 -1.45 20.98
C TRP A 218 -12.40 -1.43 22.50
N VAL A 219 -11.50 -2.06 23.25
CA VAL A 219 -11.50 -2.06 24.73
C VAL A 219 -11.32 -0.64 25.26
N VAL A 220 -10.33 0.10 24.77
CA VAL A 220 -10.08 1.49 25.17
C VAL A 220 -11.30 2.37 24.87
N LYS A 221 -11.90 2.22 23.68
CA LYS A 221 -13.12 2.95 23.31
C LYS A 221 -14.30 2.56 24.22
N GLY A 222 -14.45 1.28 24.53
CA GLY A 222 -15.46 0.76 25.45
C GLY A 222 -15.32 1.37 26.85
N LEU A 223 -14.10 1.39 27.39
CA LEU A 223 -13.79 2.01 28.68
C LEU A 223 -14.08 3.52 28.67
N ILE A 224 -13.65 4.25 27.63
CA ILE A 224 -13.91 5.69 27.52
C ILE A 224 -15.41 5.99 27.47
N LEU A 225 -16.18 5.21 26.71
CA LEU A 225 -17.63 5.39 26.61
C LEU A 225 -18.36 4.99 27.90
N HIS A 226 -17.89 3.93 28.57
CA HIS A 226 -18.49 3.45 29.82
C HIS A 226 -18.23 4.41 30.98
N TYR A 227 -17.01 4.94 31.12
CA TYR A 227 -16.64 5.83 32.24
C TYR A 227 -16.83 7.33 31.96
N GLY A 228 -16.75 7.78 30.70
CA GLY A 228 -16.73 9.20 30.35
C GLY A 228 -17.89 9.69 29.46
N GLY A 229 -18.70 8.76 28.95
CA GLY A 229 -19.78 9.07 28.01
C GLY A 229 -19.32 9.79 26.73
N MET A 230 -20.30 10.24 25.94
CA MET A 230 -20.04 10.92 24.65
C MET A 230 -19.28 12.26 24.78
N ARG A 231 -19.32 12.90 25.94
CA ARG A 231 -18.61 14.17 26.18
C ARG A 231 -17.10 13.97 26.34
N LEU A 232 -16.67 12.92 27.05
CA LEU A 232 -15.24 12.62 27.17
C LEU A 232 -14.68 12.09 25.85
N TYR A 233 -15.44 11.27 25.13
CA TYR A 233 -15.06 10.79 23.79
C TYR A 233 -14.81 11.94 22.82
N ARG A 234 -15.68 12.96 22.78
CA ARG A 234 -15.49 14.15 21.93
C ARG A 234 -14.27 15.00 22.34
N LYS A 235 -13.93 15.06 23.64
CA LYS A 235 -12.73 15.77 24.11
C LYS A 235 -11.43 15.03 23.81
N LEU A 236 -11.47 13.70 23.75
CA LEU A 236 -10.30 12.85 23.49
C LEU A 236 -10.04 12.63 21.99
N ILE A 237 -11.00 12.92 21.11
CA ILE A 237 -10.75 12.93 19.67
C ILE A 237 -9.99 14.22 19.34
N PRO A 238 -8.74 14.14 18.83
CA PRO A 238 -7.92 15.32 18.54
C PRO A 238 -8.45 16.18 17.38
N TYR A 239 -9.55 15.78 16.73
CA TYR A 239 -10.12 16.44 15.57
C TYR A 239 -11.65 16.56 15.64
N SER A 240 -12.19 17.28 16.63
CA SER A 240 -13.48 17.97 16.44
C SER A 240 -13.30 19.19 15.54
#